data_AF-A0A2P4YFV3-F1
#
_entry.id   AF-A0A2P4YFV3-F1
#
_cell.length_a   1.000
_cell.length_b   1.000
_cell.length_c   1.000
_cell.angle_alpha   90.00
_cell.angle_beta   90.00
_cell.angle_gamma   90.00
#
_symmetry.space_group_name_H-M   'P 1'
#
loop_
_entity.id
_entity.type
_entity.pdbx_description
1 polymer ?
#
loop_
_entity_poly.entity_id
_entity_poly.type
_entity_poly.pdbx_seq_one_letter_code
_entity_poly.pdbx_strand_id
1 'polypeptide(L)'
;MDRGEFPHLTDSQFESVWKMVGIFGGDALRNLTAATSAEQVERLDAVDTYEQGLIAYVQGLQAPVAEMKPAQPKQLMLKVNPCEG
;
A
#
# COMPACT_ATOMS: atom_id res chain seq x y z
N MET A 1 -3.76 16.92 -17.30
CA MET A 1 -3.25 18.23 -16.85
C MET A 1 -2.12 18.60 -17.78
N ASP A 2 -2.15 19.81 -18.30
CA ASP A 2 -1.16 20.29 -19.26
C ASP A 2 -0.11 21.15 -18.54
N ARG A 3 1.14 21.15 -19.02
CA ARG A 3 2.23 21.93 -18.40
C ARG A 3 1.94 23.43 -18.40
N GLY A 4 1.07 23.89 -19.29
CA GLY A 4 0.56 25.27 -19.32
C GLY A 4 -0.28 25.68 -18.10
N GLU A 5 -0.81 24.74 -17.31
CA GLU A 5 -1.56 25.06 -16.07
C GLU A 5 -0.63 25.48 -14.92
N PHE A 6 0.67 25.19 -15.01
CA PHE A 6 1.66 25.47 -13.96
C PHE A 6 2.90 26.19 -14.51
N PRO A 7 2.76 27.38 -15.13
CA PRO A 7 3.87 28.06 -15.82
C PRO A 7 4.98 28.57 -14.89
N HIS A 8 4.74 28.56 -13.58
CA HIS A 8 5.67 29.05 -12.55
C HIS A 8 6.46 27.92 -11.86
N LEU A 9 6.11 26.65 -12.09
CA LEU A 9 6.80 25.53 -11.48
C LEU A 9 8.10 25.24 -12.23
N THR A 10 9.14 24.94 -11.47
CA THR A 10 10.36 24.35 -12.04
C THR A 10 10.07 22.91 -12.49
N ASP A 11 10.87 22.38 -13.41
CA ASP A 11 10.65 21.04 -13.95
C ASP A 11 10.61 19.96 -12.85
N SER A 12 11.43 20.08 -11.78
CA SER A 12 11.39 19.12 -10.67
C SER A 12 10.14 19.24 -9.79
N GLN A 13 9.59 20.45 -9.65
CA GLN A 13 8.32 20.65 -8.93
C GLN A 13 7.14 20.15 -9.76
N PHE A 14 7.15 20.38 -11.08
CA PHE A 14 6.15 19.86 -12.00
C PHE A 14 6.14 18.32 -12.00
N GLU A 15 7.30 17.69 -12.09
CA GLU A 15 7.45 16.22 -11.96
C GLU A 15 6.94 15.69 -10.62
N SER A 16 7.20 16.41 -9.52
CA SER A 16 6.71 16.03 -8.20
C SER A 16 5.18 16.08 -8.10
N VAL A 17 4.55 17.10 -8.70
CA VAL A 17 3.09 17.22 -8.79
C VAL A 17 2.52 16.11 -9.69
N TRP A 18 3.14 15.84 -10.84
CA TRP A 18 2.68 14.81 -11.77
C TRP A 18 2.79 13.41 -11.18
N LYS A 19 3.86 13.13 -10.43
CA LYS A 19 4.04 11.89 -9.66
C LYS A 19 2.96 11.74 -8.58
N MET A 20 2.62 12.81 -7.88
CA MET A 20 1.55 12.80 -6.88
C MET A 20 0.18 12.55 -7.52
N VAL A 21 -0.10 13.16 -8.68
CA VAL A 21 -1.31 12.90 -9.49
C VAL A 21 -1.38 11.44 -9.94
N GLY A 22 -0.25 10.83 -10.28
CA GLY A 22 -0.18 9.41 -10.63
C GLY A 22 -0.44 8.46 -9.45
N ILE A 23 -0.13 8.86 -8.23
CA ILE A 23 -0.31 8.04 -7.02
C ILE A 23 -1.73 8.17 -6.46
N PHE A 24 -2.23 9.40 -6.34
CA PHE A 24 -3.54 9.66 -5.72
C PHE A 24 -4.68 9.71 -6.74
N GLY A 25 -4.39 9.94 -8.02
CA GLY A 25 -5.39 10.24 -9.04
C GLY A 25 -5.77 11.73 -9.03
N GLY A 26 -5.97 12.30 -10.23
CA GLY A 26 -6.26 13.74 -10.39
C GLY A 26 -7.51 14.22 -9.63
N ASP A 27 -8.51 13.34 -9.46
CA ASP A 27 -9.74 13.64 -8.72
C ASP A 27 -9.52 13.65 -7.20
N ALA A 28 -8.67 12.77 -6.67
CA ALA A 28 -8.32 12.80 -5.25
C ALA A 28 -7.51 14.04 -4.90
N LEU A 29 -6.62 14.49 -5.79
CA LEU A 29 -5.90 15.75 -5.61
C LEU A 29 -6.79 16.97 -5.77
N ARG A 30 -7.78 16.95 -6.67
CA ARG A 30 -8.78 18.00 -6.78
C ARG A 30 -9.63 18.10 -5.50
N ASN A 31 -10.01 16.96 -4.93
CA ASN A 31 -10.72 16.89 -3.65
C ASN A 31 -9.85 17.35 -2.47
N LEU A 32 -8.54 17.09 -2.51
CA LEU A 32 -7.58 17.60 -1.52
C LEU A 32 -7.44 19.12 -1.65
N THR A 33 -7.26 19.65 -2.87
CA THR A 33 -7.09 21.09 -3.15
C THR A 33 -8.32 21.91 -2.78
N ALA A 34 -9.51 21.32 -2.86
CA ALA A 34 -10.76 21.96 -2.44
C ALA A 34 -10.97 21.98 -0.92
N ALA A 35 -10.23 21.17 -0.16
CA ALA A 35 -10.30 21.15 1.30
C ALA A 35 -9.50 22.30 1.90
N THR A 36 -10.02 22.92 2.95
CA THR A 36 -9.29 23.96 3.67
C THR A 36 -8.06 23.39 4.37
N SER A 37 -7.02 24.21 4.60
CA SER A 37 -5.74 23.78 5.21
C SER A 37 -5.93 22.96 6.50
N ALA A 38 -6.91 23.32 7.35
CA ALA A 38 -7.24 22.57 8.55
C ALA A 38 -7.80 21.16 8.25
N GLU A 39 -8.70 21.04 7.27
CA GLU A 39 -9.26 19.77 6.82
C GLU A 39 -8.22 18.89 6.12
N GLN A 40 -7.21 19.47 5.47
CA GLN A 40 -6.11 18.71 4.87
C GLN A 40 -5.21 18.07 5.93
N VAL A 41 -4.84 18.83 6.96
CA VAL A 41 -4.01 18.33 8.07
C VAL A 41 -4.74 17.22 8.82
N GLU A 42 -6.02 17.41 9.12
CA GLU A 42 -6.86 16.40 9.79
C GLU A 42 -7.01 15.12 8.96
N ARG A 43 -7.13 15.23 7.63
CA ARG A 43 -7.20 14.06 6.74
C ARG A 43 -5.86 13.34 6.60
N LEU A 44 -4.74 14.05 6.58
CA LEU A 44 -3.41 13.44 6.58
C LEU A 44 -3.16 12.69 7.91
N ASP A 45 -3.57 13.26 9.04
CA ASP A 45 -3.49 12.62 10.35
C ASP A 45 -4.40 11.39 10.46
N ALA A 46 -5.61 11.46 9.89
CA ALA A 46 -6.51 10.33 9.79
C ALA A 46 -5.97 9.19 8.90
N VAL A 47 -5.25 9.54 7.82
CA VAL A 47 -4.56 8.56 6.96
C VAL A 47 -3.38 7.92 7.70
N ASP A 48 -2.56 8.70 8.39
CA ASP A 48 -1.43 8.18 9.19
C ASP A 48 -1.92 7.22 10.29
N THR A 49 -3.00 7.60 10.99
CA THR A 49 -3.63 6.75 12.01
C THR A 49 -4.20 5.46 11.41
N TYR A 50 -4.80 5.52 10.22
CA TYR A 50 -5.30 4.34 9.51
C TYR A 50 -4.17 3.41 9.08
N GLU A 51 -3.07 3.95 8.55
CA GLU A 51 -1.88 3.16 8.19
C GLU A 51 -1.25 2.50 9.42
N GLN A 52 -1.08 3.23 10.53
CA GLN A 52 -0.57 2.67 11.78
C GLN A 52 -1.47 1.57 12.32
N GLY A 53 -2.80 1.77 12.30
CA GLY A 53 -3.78 0.75 12.70
C GLY A 53 -3.74 -0.49 11.81
N LEU A 54 -3.55 -0.31 10.50
CA LEU A 54 -3.43 -1.41 9.55
C LEU A 54 -2.13 -2.19 9.76
N ILE A 55 -1.01 -1.50 10.02
CA ILE A 55 0.28 -2.14 10.35
C ILE A 55 0.16 -2.95 11.64
N ALA A 56 -0.43 -2.38 12.70
CA ALA A 56 -0.65 -3.07 13.97
C ALA A 56 -1.56 -4.29 13.81
N TYR A 57 -2.62 -4.17 13.00
CA TYR A 57 -3.53 -5.27 12.68
C TYR A 57 -2.81 -6.40 11.95
N VAL A 58 -2.04 -6.08 10.90
CA VAL A 58 -1.26 -7.06 10.13
C VAL A 58 -0.17 -7.72 11.00
N GLN A 59 0.49 -6.96 11.86
CA GLN A 59 1.49 -7.49 12.80
C GLN A 59 0.86 -8.39 13.87
N GLY A 60 -0.29 -8.00 14.42
CA GLY A 60 -1.05 -8.83 15.36
C GLY A 60 -1.58 -10.12 14.73
N LEU A 61 -1.90 -10.09 13.43
CA LEU A 61 -2.23 -11.27 12.61
C LEU A 61 -1.03 -12.14 12.26
N GLN A 62 0.19 -11.61 12.31
CA GLN A 62 1.42 -12.36 12.05
C GLN A 62 1.91 -13.11 13.31
N ALA A 63 1.51 -12.68 14.51
CA ALA A 63 1.87 -13.29 15.79
C ALA A 63 1.38 -14.75 16.03
N PRO A 64 0.22 -15.24 15.54
CA PRO A 64 -0.19 -16.63 15.73
C PRO A 64 0.52 -17.61 14.78
N VAL A 65 1.32 -17.15 13.81
CA VAL A 65 2.08 -18.04 12.91
C VAL A 65 3.20 -18.77 13.67
N ALA A 66 3.68 -18.21 14.79
CA ALA A 66 4.78 -18.78 15.56
C ALA A 66 4.37 -19.99 16.44
N GLU A 67 3.07 -20.18 16.72
CA GLU A 67 2.58 -21.28 17.56
C GLU A 67 1.99 -22.45 16.76
N MET A 68 2.17 -22.47 15.44
CA MET A 68 2.10 -23.73 14.71
C MET A 68 3.38 -24.52 14.99
N LYS A 69 3.35 -25.29 16.09
CA LYS A 69 4.25 -26.43 16.30
C LYS A 69 4.39 -27.15 14.96
N PRO A 70 5.60 -27.36 14.41
CA PRO A 70 5.77 -28.21 13.25
C PRO A 70 5.39 -29.62 13.70
N ALA A 71 4.13 -30.00 13.53
CA ALA A 71 3.77 -31.40 13.46
C ALA A 71 4.49 -31.90 12.23
N GLN A 72 5.64 -32.54 12.45
CA GLN A 72 6.40 -33.20 11.41
C GLN A 72 5.40 -33.84 10.45
N PRO A 73 5.32 -33.40 9.19
CA PRO A 73 4.46 -34.08 8.25
C PRO A 73 5.03 -35.49 8.18
N LYS A 74 4.29 -36.47 8.71
CA LYS A 74 4.61 -37.89 8.50
C LYS A 74 4.81 -38.02 7.01
N GLN A 75 6.06 -38.25 6.60
CA GLN A 75 6.41 -38.44 5.20
C GLN A 75 5.59 -39.64 4.72
N LEU A 76 4.49 -39.35 4.04
CA LEU A 76 3.64 -40.35 3.43
C LEU A 76 4.49 -40.92 2.30
N MET A 77 5.13 -42.07 2.55
CA MET A 77 5.99 -42.73 1.57
C MET A 77 5.15 -43.12 0.35
N LEU A 78 5.16 -42.28 -0.69
CA LEU A 78 4.57 -42.61 -1.97
C LEU A 78 5.51 -43.59 -2.68
N LYS A 79 5.21 -44.89 -2.55
CA LYS A 79 5.90 -45.95 -3.28
C LYS A 79 5.49 -45.87 -4.75
N VAL A 80 6.28 -45.15 -5.55
CA VAL A 80 6.18 -45.14 -7.02
C VAL A 80 6.87 -46.40 -7.53
N ASN A 81 6.10 -47.34 -8.06
CA ASN A 81 6.66 -48.44 -8.85
C ASN A 81 6.83 -47.95 -10.30
N PRO A 82 7.94 -48.29 -10.99
CA PRO A 82 8.07 -48.01 -12.41
C PRO A 82 7.04 -48.82 -13.20
N CYS A 83 6.31 -48.17 -14.10
CA CYS A 83 5.47 -48.86 -15.08
C CYS A 83 6.38 -49.40 -16.18
N GLU A 84 6.43 -50.72 -16.34
CA GLU A 84 6.99 -51.35 -17.55
C GLU A 84 6.03 -51.12 -18.72
N GLY A 85 6.56 -50.62 -19.84
CA GLY A 85 5.84 -50.40 -21.10
C GLY A 85 6.74 -49.78 -22.16
#